data_AF-A0A558BSA7-F1
#
_entry.id   AF-A0A558BSA7-F1
#
_cell.length_a   1.000
_cell.length_b   1.000
_cell.length_c   1.000
_cell.angle_alpha   90.00
_cell.angle_beta   90.00
_cell.angle_gamma   90.00
#
_symmetry.space_group_name_H-M   'P 1'
#
loop_
_entity.id
_entity.type
_entity.pdbx_description
1 polymer ?
#
loop_
_entity_poly.entity_id
_entity_poly.type
_entity_poly.pdbx_seq_one_letter_code
_entity_poly.pdbx_strand_id
1 'polypeptide(L)'
;MKKYLVLLALSMAGCRQNDDIAPDAAKADDEFEIETMGRNQDCGIAQVYVKDAARITQLLGPAAYAPVYTALKLDTALWVSKNHTLYVRVRKPGPGEAVLCTAMGPGYQMFVVTSARLKPVAGQ
;
A
#
# COMPACT_ATOMS: atom_id res chain seq x y z
N MET A 1 56.62 21.47 -4.50
CA MET A 1 55.80 20.91 -3.40
C MET A 1 54.46 21.63 -3.34
N LYS A 2 53.35 20.92 -3.62
CA LYS A 2 51.90 21.22 -3.45
C LYS A 2 51.20 20.21 -4.40
N LYS A 3 50.77 19.00 -4.02
CA LYS A 3 49.92 18.50 -2.92
C LYS A 3 48.60 19.25 -2.80
N TYR A 4 47.61 18.88 -3.62
CA TYR A 4 46.16 18.77 -3.33
C TYR A 4 45.57 17.85 -4.44
N LEU A 5 45.66 16.52 -4.33
CA LEU A 5 44.61 15.65 -3.75
C LEU A 5 43.22 16.13 -4.20
N VAL A 6 42.70 15.57 -5.31
CA VAL A 6 41.83 14.37 -5.30
C VAL A 6 40.81 14.47 -4.18
N LEU A 7 39.60 14.94 -4.50
CA LEU A 7 38.32 14.58 -3.84
C LEU A 7 37.23 15.53 -4.34
N LEU A 8 36.71 15.29 -5.54
CA LEU A 8 35.46 15.88 -6.02
C LEU A 8 34.74 14.84 -6.88
N ALA A 9 34.47 13.69 -6.25
CA ALA A 9 33.68 12.61 -6.81
C ALA A 9 32.83 12.00 -5.69
N LEU A 10 31.96 12.79 -5.07
CA LEU A 10 30.98 12.31 -4.09
C LEU A 10 29.80 13.27 -4.03
N SER A 11 28.95 13.19 -5.05
CA SER A 11 27.57 13.69 -4.97
C SER A 11 26.72 13.15 -6.13
N MET A 12 26.78 11.84 -6.37
CA MET A 12 25.61 11.11 -6.86
C MET A 12 24.91 10.51 -5.64
N ALA A 13 24.44 11.39 -4.74
CA ALA A 13 23.39 11.02 -3.81
C ALA A 13 22.15 10.83 -4.69
N GLY A 14 21.88 9.58 -5.04
CA GLY A 14 20.75 9.19 -5.84
C GLY A 14 19.47 9.70 -5.20
N CYS A 15 18.85 10.70 -5.83
CA CYS A 15 17.40 10.82 -5.79
C CYS A 15 16.85 9.61 -6.55
N ARG A 16 16.68 8.48 -5.86
CA ARG A 16 15.64 7.52 -6.24
C ARG A 16 14.32 8.22 -5.96
N GLN A 17 13.95 9.12 -6.86
CA GLN A 17 12.57 9.52 -7.04
C GLN A 17 11.80 8.21 -7.23
N ASN A 18 10.73 8.02 -6.46
CA ASN A 18 9.75 6.96 -6.64
C ASN A 18 9.76 6.52 -8.11
N ASP A 19 10.11 5.26 -8.38
CA ASP A 19 9.80 4.67 -9.67
C ASP A 19 8.28 4.79 -9.80
N ASP A 20 7.83 5.85 -10.46
CA ASP A 20 6.45 6.07 -10.85
C ASP A 20 6.13 4.90 -11.79
N ILE A 21 5.56 3.84 -11.20
CA ILE A 21 5.22 2.62 -11.89
C ILE A 21 4.27 3.02 -13.02
N ALA A 22 4.67 2.73 -14.26
CA ALA A 22 3.89 3.10 -15.44
C ALA A 22 2.43 2.64 -15.26
N PRO A 23 1.45 3.52 -15.49
CA PRO A 23 0.04 3.26 -15.19
C PRO A 23 -0.45 1.96 -15.84
N ASP A 24 0.05 1.64 -17.04
CA ASP A 24 -0.38 0.49 -17.85
C ASP A 24 0.49 -0.77 -17.70
N ALA A 25 1.40 -0.78 -16.73
CA ALA A 25 2.23 -1.96 -16.46
C ALA A 25 1.37 -3.09 -15.87
N ALA A 26 1.69 -4.34 -16.23
CA ALA A 26 1.19 -5.51 -15.52
C ALA A 26 1.47 -5.38 -14.01
N LYS A 27 0.67 -6.06 -13.18
CA LYS A 27 0.89 -6.09 -11.73
C LYS A 27 2.31 -6.59 -11.43
N ALA A 28 3.09 -5.81 -10.71
CA ALA A 28 4.42 -6.23 -10.27
C ALA A 28 4.31 -7.34 -9.21
N ASP A 29 5.35 -8.16 -9.09
CA ASP A 29 5.37 -9.27 -8.13
C ASP A 29 5.29 -8.80 -6.68
N ASP A 30 5.75 -7.58 -6.39
CA ASP A 30 5.67 -6.97 -5.07
C ASP A 30 4.32 -6.29 -4.78
N GLU A 31 3.44 -6.15 -5.78
CA GLU A 31 2.11 -5.55 -5.66
C GLU A 31 1.03 -6.59 -5.30
N PHE A 32 0.07 -6.14 -4.50
CA PHE A 32 -1.18 -6.82 -4.19
C PHE A 32 -2.32 -6.25 -5.03
N GLU A 33 -3.18 -7.11 -5.54
CA GLU A 33 -4.45 -6.68 -6.14
C GLU A 33 -5.51 -6.58 -5.03
N ILE A 34 -6.09 -5.39 -4.88
CA ILE A 34 -7.14 -5.12 -3.91
C ILE A 34 -8.36 -4.51 -4.59
N GLU A 35 -9.52 -4.69 -3.98
CA GLU A 35 -10.77 -4.03 -4.38
C GLU A 35 -11.23 -3.15 -3.21
N THR A 36 -11.47 -1.87 -3.49
CA THR A 36 -11.94 -0.94 -2.46
C THR A 36 -13.41 -1.19 -2.16
N MET A 37 -13.74 -1.21 -0.87
CA MET A 37 -15.11 -1.44 -0.37
C MET A 37 -15.70 -0.16 0.28
N GLY A 38 -15.00 0.96 0.16
CA GLY A 38 -15.40 2.22 0.76
C GLY A 38 -14.87 2.41 2.18
N ARG A 39 -15.63 3.13 2.99
CA ARG A 39 -15.26 3.50 4.36
C ARG A 39 -15.61 2.38 5.34
N ASN A 40 -14.63 1.93 6.12
CA ASN A 40 -14.91 1.18 7.34
C ASN A 40 -15.63 2.10 8.33
N GLN A 41 -16.82 1.71 8.78
CA GLN A 41 -17.70 2.57 9.58
C GLN A 41 -17.17 2.83 10.99
N ASP A 42 -16.27 1.98 11.51
CA ASP A 42 -15.78 2.06 12.88
C ASP A 42 -14.68 3.12 13.01
N CYS A 43 -13.74 3.12 12.07
CA CYS A 43 -12.52 3.94 12.16
C CYS A 43 -12.33 4.91 11.00
N GLY A 44 -13.26 4.96 10.04
CA GLY A 44 -13.24 5.93 8.95
C GLY A 44 -12.15 5.74 7.89
N ILE A 45 -11.44 4.60 7.91
CA ILE A 45 -10.36 4.26 6.98
C ILE A 45 -10.89 3.37 5.86
N ALA A 46 -10.16 3.30 4.75
CA ALA A 46 -10.49 2.42 3.64
C ALA A 46 -10.62 0.95 4.08
N GLN A 47 -11.77 0.35 3.78
CA GLN A 47 -11.98 -1.09 3.82
C GLN A 47 -11.72 -1.67 2.44
N VAL A 48 -10.97 -2.78 2.39
CA VAL A 48 -10.54 -3.36 1.12
C VAL A 48 -10.60 -4.88 1.16
N TYR A 49 -10.92 -5.49 0.04
CA TYR A 49 -10.82 -6.93 -0.20
C TYR A 49 -9.48 -7.21 -0.89
N VAL A 50 -8.66 -8.11 -0.32
CA VAL A 50 -7.37 -8.49 -0.92
C VAL A 50 -7.55 -9.79 -1.72
N LYS A 51 -7.23 -9.78 -3.02
CA LYS A 51 -7.42 -10.97 -3.89
C LYS A 51 -6.48 -12.12 -3.52
N ASP A 52 -5.24 -11.81 -3.14
CA ASP A 52 -4.23 -12.81 -2.75
C ASP A 52 -4.16 -12.96 -1.21
N ALA A 53 -5.11 -13.70 -0.66
CA ALA A 53 -5.25 -13.92 0.77
C ALA A 53 -4.05 -14.68 1.39
N ALA A 54 -3.43 -15.60 0.66
CA ALA A 54 -2.32 -16.40 1.16
C ALA A 54 -1.06 -15.54 1.36
N ARG A 55 -0.72 -14.73 0.35
CA ARG A 55 0.46 -13.86 0.41
C ARG A 55 0.29 -12.74 1.43
N ILE A 56 -0.90 -12.14 1.54
CA ILE A 56 -1.11 -11.09 2.55
C ILE A 56 -1.08 -11.68 3.96
N THR A 57 -1.53 -12.93 4.16
CA THR A 57 -1.42 -13.65 5.44
C THR A 57 0.05 -13.93 5.80
N GLN A 58 0.90 -14.25 4.82
CA GLN A 58 2.35 -14.37 5.07
C GLN A 58 2.95 -13.04 5.52
N LEU A 59 2.48 -11.93 4.95
CA LEU A 59 2.95 -10.60 5.35
C LEU A 59 2.43 -10.22 6.73
N LEU A 60 1.13 -10.26 6.99
CA LEU A 60 0.50 -9.66 8.19
C LEU A 60 0.29 -10.66 9.32
N GLY A 61 0.27 -11.96 9.02
CA GLY A 61 -0.23 -13.01 9.91
C GLY A 61 -1.71 -13.32 9.67
N PRO A 62 -2.27 -14.29 10.39
CA PRO A 62 -3.69 -14.65 10.27
C PRO A 62 -4.61 -13.52 10.76
N ALA A 63 -5.74 -13.33 10.08
CA ALA A 63 -6.76 -12.34 10.41
C ALA A 63 -8.16 -12.97 10.49
N ALA A 64 -8.94 -12.56 11.49
CA ALA A 64 -10.30 -13.09 11.70
C ALA A 64 -11.26 -12.75 10.55
N TYR A 65 -11.06 -11.62 9.88
CA TYR A 65 -11.92 -11.13 8.80
C TYR A 65 -11.29 -11.26 7.41
N ALA A 66 -10.22 -12.05 7.26
CA ALA A 66 -9.65 -12.32 5.94
C ALA A 66 -10.73 -12.84 4.98
N PRO A 67 -10.74 -12.39 3.71
CA PRO A 67 -9.75 -11.55 3.02
C PRO A 67 -10.04 -10.03 3.07
N VAL A 68 -10.82 -9.55 4.04
CA VAL A 68 -11.13 -8.14 4.23
C VAL A 68 -10.18 -7.50 5.25
N TYR A 69 -9.59 -6.37 4.86
CA TYR A 69 -8.59 -5.65 5.63
C TYR A 69 -8.89 -4.15 5.64
N THR A 70 -8.13 -3.42 6.44
CA THR A 70 -8.13 -1.95 6.44
C THR A 70 -6.81 -1.42 5.88
N ALA A 71 -6.91 -0.46 4.96
CA ALA A 71 -5.77 0.09 4.23
C ALA A 71 -5.44 1.51 4.75
N LEU A 72 -4.42 1.61 5.61
CA LEU A 72 -3.91 2.88 6.10
C LEU A 72 -3.20 3.64 4.99
N LYS A 73 -3.36 4.97 4.98
CA LYS A 73 -2.73 5.89 4.03
C LYS A 73 -3.11 5.65 2.55
N LEU A 74 -4.17 4.90 2.28
CA LEU A 74 -4.76 4.86 0.94
C LEU A 74 -5.45 6.21 0.66
N ASP A 75 -5.08 6.86 -0.44
CA ASP A 75 -5.66 8.14 -0.83
C ASP A 75 -7.19 8.03 -0.94
N THR A 76 -7.89 8.91 -0.23
CA THR A 76 -9.35 9.04 -0.25
C THR A 76 -9.96 9.13 -1.64
N ALA A 77 -9.25 9.75 -2.60
CA ALA A 77 -9.72 9.83 -3.98
C ALA A 77 -9.89 8.45 -4.64
N LEU A 78 -9.18 7.42 -4.14
CA LEU A 78 -9.19 6.07 -4.69
C LEU A 78 -10.25 5.14 -4.07
N TRP A 79 -10.99 5.57 -3.04
CA TRP A 79 -11.94 4.66 -2.35
C TRP A 79 -13.23 5.29 -1.84
N VAL A 80 -13.36 6.62 -1.77
CA VAL A 80 -14.57 7.25 -1.22
C VAL A 80 -15.72 7.28 -2.23
N SER A 81 -15.43 7.42 -3.52
CA SER A 81 -16.46 7.67 -4.54
C SER A 81 -17.05 6.41 -5.17
N LYS A 82 -16.24 5.37 -5.38
CA LYS A 82 -16.61 4.13 -6.09
C LYS A 82 -15.71 2.98 -5.64
N ASN A 83 -16.13 1.75 -5.95
CA ASN A 83 -15.26 0.58 -5.84
C ASN A 83 -14.26 0.59 -7.01
N HIS A 84 -12.98 0.52 -6.69
CA HIS A 84 -11.87 0.47 -7.63
C HIS A 84 -11.05 -0.79 -7.37
N THR A 85 -10.57 -1.42 -8.45
CA THR A 85 -9.51 -2.41 -8.33
C THR A 85 -8.18 -1.70 -8.43
N LEU A 86 -7.31 -1.90 -7.44
CA LEU A 86 -6.02 -1.24 -7.32
C LEU A 86 -4.89 -2.27 -7.27
N TYR A 87 -3.73 -1.86 -7.76
CA TYR A 87 -2.46 -2.48 -7.43
C TYR A 87 -1.76 -1.65 -6.37
N VAL A 88 -1.43 -2.29 -5.25
CA VAL A 88 -0.86 -1.62 -4.09
C VAL A 88 0.40 -2.31 -3.59
N ARG A 89 1.36 -1.50 -3.16
CA ARG A 89 2.48 -1.95 -2.33
C ARG A 89 2.14 -1.66 -0.88
N VAL A 90 2.42 -2.62 0.00
CA VAL A 90 2.00 -2.54 1.39
C VAL A 90 3.08 -3.02 2.34
N ARG A 91 2.99 -2.59 3.59
CA ARG A 91 3.81 -3.06 4.70
C ARG A 91 3.00 -3.18 5.97
N LYS A 92 3.56 -3.87 6.97
CA LYS A 92 3.03 -3.83 8.34
C LYS A 92 3.00 -2.38 8.85
N PRO A 93 1.96 -2.00 9.64
CA PRO A 93 1.99 -0.75 10.39
C PRO A 93 3.17 -0.74 11.38
N GLY A 94 3.82 0.40 11.52
CA GLY A 94 4.82 0.63 12.56
C GLY A 94 4.18 0.99 13.91
N PRO A 95 4.99 1.17 14.97
CA PRO A 95 4.51 1.64 16.26
C PRO A 95 3.74 2.96 16.11
N GLY A 96 2.51 3.01 16.62
CA GLY A 96 1.66 4.20 16.59
C GLY A 96 0.94 4.50 15.27
N GLU A 97 1.15 3.71 14.21
CA GLU A 97 0.39 3.87 12.95
C GLU A 97 -0.94 3.10 12.93
N ALA A 98 -1.01 2.01 13.71
CA ALA A 98 -2.23 1.22 13.82
C ALA A 98 -3.30 2.01 14.58
N VAL A 99 -4.53 1.95 14.09
CA VAL A 99 -5.69 2.51 14.80
C VAL A 99 -6.64 1.38 15.20
N LEU A 100 -7.46 1.65 16.21
CA LEU A 100 -8.48 0.70 16.64
C LEU A 100 -9.68 0.79 15.69
N CYS A 101 -9.84 -0.24 14.86
CA CYS A 101 -11.04 -0.47 14.03
C CYS A 101 -11.83 -1.65 14.63
N THR A 102 -12.48 -1.42 15.77
CA THR A 102 -13.23 -2.46 16.51
C THR A 102 -14.62 -1.93 16.88
N ALA A 103 -15.67 -2.33 16.15
CA ALA A 103 -17.03 -2.13 16.65
C ALA A 103 -17.26 -2.98 17.92
N MET A 104 -17.10 -4.30 17.85
CA MET A 104 -17.33 -5.25 18.97
C MET A 104 -16.69 -6.61 18.65
N GLY A 105 -15.36 -6.77 18.78
CA GLY A 105 -14.68 -8.03 18.45
C GLY A 105 -13.21 -7.87 18.06
N PRO A 106 -12.54 -8.93 17.56
CA PRO A 106 -11.21 -8.78 16.97
C PRO A 106 -11.26 -7.70 15.87
N GLY A 107 -10.26 -6.84 15.80
CA GLY A 107 -10.24 -5.77 14.80
C GLY A 107 -10.00 -6.30 13.38
N TYR A 108 -10.39 -5.53 12.38
CA TYR A 108 -9.87 -5.73 11.03
C TYR A 108 -8.35 -5.56 11.06
N GLN A 109 -7.62 -6.54 10.53
CA GLN A 109 -6.18 -6.39 10.43
C GLN A 109 -5.84 -5.28 9.42
N MET A 110 -4.77 -4.54 9.70
CA MET A 110 -4.41 -3.34 8.94
C MET A 110 -3.07 -3.52 8.24
N PHE A 111 -2.91 -2.83 7.12
CA PHE A 111 -1.62 -2.58 6.48
C PHE A 111 -1.49 -1.13 6.06
N VAL A 112 -0.25 -0.68 5.88
CA VAL A 112 0.04 0.66 5.34
C VAL A 112 0.30 0.55 3.85
N VAL A 113 -0.45 1.32 3.06
CA VAL A 113 -0.22 1.49 1.62
C VAL A 113 0.97 2.42 1.42
N THR A 114 1.97 1.97 0.67
CA THR A 114 3.16 2.76 0.31
C THR A 114 3.12 3.27 -1.12
N SER A 115 2.38 2.58 -1.98
CA SER A 115 2.07 3.01 -3.35
C SER A 115 0.74 2.39 -3.77
N ALA A 116 -0.04 3.12 -4.57
CA ALA A 116 -1.30 2.67 -5.12
C ALA A 116 -1.47 3.19 -6.55
N ARG A 117 -1.97 2.33 -7.43
CA ARG A 117 -2.39 2.70 -8.79
C ARG A 117 -3.66 1.94 -9.16
N LEU A 118 -4.46 2.55 -10.05
CA LEU A 118 -5.61 1.87 -10.63
C LEU A 118 -5.15 0.67 -11.45
N LYS A 119 -5.86 -0.45 -11.34
CA LYS A 119 -5.69 -1.55 -12.28
C LYS A 119 -6.12 -1.05 -13.65
N PRO A 120 -5.28 -1.17 -14.69
CA PRO A 120 -5.66 -0.83 -16.06
C PRO A 120 -6.90 -1.61 -16.46
N VAL A 121 -7.91 -0.91 -16.97
CA VAL A 121 -9.03 -1.56 -17.64
C VAL A 121 -8.56 -1.85 -19.05
N ALA A 122 -8.54 -3.12 -19.46
CA ALA A 122 -8.11 -3.48 -20.79
C ALA A 122 -8.98 -2.75 -21.84
N GLY A 123 -8.39 -1.81 -22.59
CA GLY A 123 -9.04 -1.14 -23.72
C GLY A 123 -9.40 0.35 -23.55
N GLN A 124 -8.65 1.12 -22.76
CA GLN A 124 -8.68 2.60 -22.81
C GLN A 124 -7.30 3.15 -23.13
#